data_AF-A0A7Y6Y002-F1
#
_entry.id   AF-A0A7Y6Y002-F1
#
_cell.length_a   1.000
_cell.length_b   1.000
_cell.length_c   1.000
_cell.angle_alpha   90.00
_cell.angle_beta   90.00
_cell.angle_gamma   90.00
#
_symmetry.space_group_name_H-M   'P 1'
#
loop_
_entity.id
_entity.type
_entity.pdbx_description
1 polymer ?
#
loop_
_entity_poly.entity_id
_entity_poly.type
_entity_poly.pdbx_seq_one_letter_code
_entity_poly.pdbx_strand_id
1 'polypeptide(L)'
;MIKRLFLAAALLAGGPAIHATENTFEFSGLTASDYQTGTSQYLVYMRDTSSGKIMQMELWNRTTKLIEQEGETLVEITQDWHVADGSGREIRSLNRVEDFSPVAQTATHQPDGTVTAFTFDGAMAKGDKSVEGNSAADFEIAMEQETLNWELDIETFALLPLEANKTFKLNFYHPGSKTPPTVYNYTVAGEETLTDMSGNALPCWLLEINYGGQGGATFWLRKDTGEMLRMEETYGKIKRYKVRLGVAVEQ
;
A
#
# COMPACT_ATOMS: atom_id res chain seq x y z
N MET A 1 -10.33 -4.77 30.54
CA MET A 1 -9.03 -5.26 30.03
C MET A 1 -9.24 -5.76 28.60
N ILE A 2 -9.19 -4.84 27.63
CA ILE A 2 -9.25 -5.19 26.20
C ILE A 2 -7.84 -5.68 25.86
N LYS A 3 -7.70 -6.98 25.59
CA LYS A 3 -6.46 -7.56 25.09
C LYS A 3 -6.10 -6.85 23.79
N ARG A 4 -4.91 -6.25 23.76
CA ARG A 4 -4.27 -5.71 22.56
C ARG A 4 -4.38 -6.76 21.45
N LEU A 5 -5.27 -6.51 20.49
CA LEU A 5 -5.27 -7.26 19.25
C LEU A 5 -4.06 -6.70 18.51
N PHE A 6 -2.92 -7.37 18.63
CA PHE A 6 -1.78 -7.10 17.78
C PHE A 6 -2.29 -7.10 16.34
N LEU A 7 -2.02 -6.01 15.62
CA LEU A 7 -2.09 -5.98 14.18
C LEU A 7 -1.26 -7.18 13.72
N ALA A 8 -1.95 -8.24 13.28
CA ALA A 8 -1.27 -9.38 12.75
C ALA A 8 -0.67 -8.92 11.43
N ALA A 9 0.61 -8.52 11.46
CA ALA A 9 1.49 -8.80 10.35
C ALA A 9 1.24 -10.27 10.00
N ALA A 10 0.67 -10.52 8.83
CA ALA A 10 0.39 -11.87 8.39
C ALA A 10 1.70 -12.65 8.51
N LEU A 11 1.77 -13.58 9.48
CA LEU A 11 2.77 -14.64 9.44
C LEU A 11 2.39 -15.49 8.22
N LEU A 12 2.96 -15.12 7.08
CA LEU A 12 2.96 -15.92 5.88
C LEU A 12 3.83 -17.15 6.19
N ALA A 13 3.19 -18.25 6.57
CA ALA A 13 3.82 -19.55 6.45
C ALA A 13 4.05 -19.77 4.95
N GLY A 14 5.33 -19.73 4.55
CA GLY A 14 5.75 -19.85 3.16
C GLY A 14 5.15 -21.06 2.49
N GLY A 15 4.24 -20.81 1.54
CA GLY A 15 4.05 -21.72 0.42
C GLY A 15 5.35 -21.75 -0.39
N PRO A 16 5.60 -22.83 -1.17
CA PRO A 16 6.81 -22.92 -1.96
C PRO A 16 6.94 -21.69 -2.86
N ALA A 17 8.03 -20.95 -2.67
CA ALA A 17 8.41 -19.87 -3.56
C ALA A 17 8.56 -20.47 -4.96
N ILE A 18 7.65 -20.10 -5.87
CA ILE A 18 7.89 -20.30 -7.29
C ILE A 18 8.90 -19.22 -7.67
N HIS A 19 10.19 -19.57 -7.63
CA HIS A 19 11.22 -18.79 -8.32
C HIS A 19 10.97 -18.92 -9.82
N ALA A 20 10.14 -18.02 -10.36
CA ALA A 20 9.99 -17.83 -11.80
C ALA A 20 10.45 -16.41 -12.13
N THR A 21 11.73 -16.30 -12.49
CA THR A 21 12.39 -15.14 -13.08
C THR A 21 11.91 -14.89 -14.52
N GLU A 22 10.60 -14.74 -14.73
CA GLU A 22 10.06 -14.25 -16.00
C GLU A 22 9.19 -13.01 -15.78
N ASN A 23 9.79 -11.87 -16.12
CA ASN A 23 9.24 -10.53 -16.33
C ASN A 23 8.33 -10.01 -15.22
N THR A 24 8.93 -9.68 -14.07
CA THR A 24 8.33 -8.72 -13.13
C THR A 24 8.03 -7.42 -13.89
N PHE A 25 6.88 -6.83 -13.63
CA PHE A 25 6.57 -5.50 -14.15
C PHE A 25 7.40 -4.46 -13.40
N GLU A 26 8.10 -3.62 -14.16
CA GLU A 26 8.89 -2.51 -13.67
C GLU A 26 8.31 -1.22 -14.26
N PHE A 27 8.08 -0.21 -13.43
CA PHE A 27 7.81 1.11 -13.96
C PHE A 27 9.08 1.66 -14.59
N SER A 28 8.93 2.43 -15.66
CA SER A 28 10.03 3.18 -16.25
C SER A 28 9.48 4.37 -17.02
N GLY A 29 10.24 5.47 -17.03
CA GLY A 29 9.89 6.68 -17.78
C GLY A 29 8.69 7.44 -17.21
N LEU A 30 8.35 7.20 -15.94
CA LEU A 30 7.38 8.04 -15.23
C LEU A 30 7.94 9.45 -15.05
N THR A 31 7.04 10.41 -14.97
CA THR A 31 7.31 11.85 -14.88
C THR A 31 6.46 12.47 -13.79
N ALA A 32 6.79 13.70 -13.39
CA ALA A 32 6.01 14.46 -12.42
C ALA A 32 4.50 14.53 -12.73
N SER A 33 4.11 14.55 -14.01
CA SER A 33 2.70 14.62 -14.42
C SER A 33 1.91 13.32 -14.23
N ASP A 34 2.59 12.18 -14.05
CA ASP A 34 1.94 10.89 -13.83
C ASP A 34 1.41 10.75 -12.39
N TYR A 35 1.90 11.58 -11.46
CA TYR A 35 1.55 11.53 -10.05
C TYR A 35 0.38 12.44 -9.69
N GLN A 36 -0.64 11.87 -9.05
CA GLN A 36 -1.71 12.64 -8.45
C GLN A 36 -1.29 13.16 -7.08
N THR A 37 -0.87 14.41 -7.05
CA THR A 37 -0.55 15.11 -5.79
C THR A 37 -1.82 15.54 -5.06
N GLY A 38 -1.76 15.59 -3.74
CA GLY A 38 -2.86 16.00 -2.87
C GLY A 38 -3.19 14.93 -1.83
N THR A 39 -4.28 15.17 -1.10
CA THR A 39 -4.69 14.29 0.01
C THR A 39 -5.92 13.47 -0.37
N SER A 40 -5.79 12.16 -0.18
CA SER A 40 -6.88 11.19 -0.26
C SER A 40 -7.17 10.63 1.12
N GLN A 41 -8.45 10.58 1.48
CA GLN A 41 -8.93 10.03 2.74
C GLN A 41 -9.76 8.76 2.49
N TYR A 42 -9.54 7.75 3.32
CA TYR A 42 -10.19 6.45 3.24
C TYR A 42 -10.77 6.04 4.60
N LEU A 43 -12.00 5.53 4.58
CA LEU A 43 -12.51 4.72 5.67
C LEU A 43 -12.03 3.28 5.46
N VAL A 44 -11.27 2.76 6.42
CA VAL A 44 -10.80 1.38 6.42
C VAL A 44 -11.50 0.63 7.53
N TYR A 45 -12.13 -0.50 7.23
CA TYR A 45 -12.79 -1.28 8.26
C TYR A 45 -12.77 -2.77 7.96
N MET A 46 -12.85 -3.56 9.02
CA MET A 46 -12.94 -5.01 8.94
C MET A 46 -14.27 -5.48 9.52
N ARG A 47 -14.84 -6.52 8.91
CA ARG A 47 -16.03 -7.20 9.42
C ARG A 47 -15.84 -8.70 9.44
N ASP A 48 -16.43 -9.32 10.45
CA ASP A 48 -16.62 -10.77 10.47
C ASP A 48 -17.77 -11.14 9.52
N THR A 49 -17.54 -12.08 8.60
CA THR A 49 -18.53 -12.47 7.57
C THR A 49 -19.63 -13.36 8.12
N SER A 50 -19.41 -14.05 9.25
CA SER A 50 -20.39 -14.96 9.84
C SER A 50 -21.44 -14.24 10.70
N SER A 51 -21.03 -13.18 11.40
CA SER A 51 -21.87 -12.39 12.31
C SER A 51 -22.24 -11.02 11.75
N GLY A 52 -21.49 -10.52 10.76
CA GLY A 52 -21.64 -9.16 10.24
C GLY A 52 -21.05 -8.07 11.14
N LYS A 53 -20.47 -8.42 12.29
CA LYS A 53 -19.93 -7.46 13.25
C LYS A 53 -18.73 -6.71 12.67
N ILE A 54 -18.71 -5.38 12.80
CA ILE A 54 -17.52 -4.55 12.55
C ILE A 54 -16.52 -4.79 13.67
N MET A 55 -15.31 -5.19 13.30
CA MET A 55 -14.25 -5.58 14.22
C MET A 55 -13.28 -4.43 14.50
N GLN A 56 -13.01 -3.63 13.48
CA GLN A 56 -12.02 -2.55 13.50
C GLN A 56 -12.42 -1.51 12.46
N MET A 57 -12.11 -0.25 12.75
CA MET A 57 -12.38 0.89 11.88
C MET A 57 -11.27 1.91 12.07
N GLU A 58 -10.77 2.44 10.97
CA GLU A 58 -9.67 3.39 10.90
C GLU A 58 -9.98 4.44 9.83
N LEU A 59 -9.49 5.65 10.07
CA LEU A 59 -9.48 6.71 9.07
C LEU A 59 -8.04 6.86 8.58
N TRP A 60 -7.82 6.69 7.29
CA TRP A 60 -6.50 6.85 6.68
C TRP A 60 -6.47 8.13 5.87
N ASN A 61 -5.58 9.05 6.22
CA ASN A 61 -5.17 10.16 5.37
C ASN A 61 -3.92 9.73 4.61
N ARG A 62 -3.86 10.03 3.32
CA ARG A 62 -2.71 9.76 2.47
C ARG A 62 -2.44 11.00 1.64
N THR A 63 -1.23 11.55 1.72
CA THR A 63 -0.87 12.76 0.97
C THR A 63 0.32 12.47 0.08
N THR A 64 0.15 12.72 -1.21
CA THR A 64 1.22 12.60 -2.21
C THR A 64 1.73 13.99 -2.59
N LYS A 65 3.05 14.16 -2.58
CA LYS A 65 3.74 15.39 -3.00
C LYS A 65 4.95 15.05 -3.85
N LEU A 66 5.31 15.97 -4.74
CA LEU A 66 6.63 16.00 -5.35
C LEU A 66 7.50 16.96 -4.53
N ILE A 67 8.68 16.50 -4.14
CA ILE A 67 9.62 17.28 -3.34
C ILE A 67 11.00 17.31 -4.00
N GLU A 68 11.78 18.35 -3.72
CA GLU A 68 13.20 18.42 -4.08
C GLU A 68 14.05 18.04 -2.87
N GLN A 69 14.90 17.04 -3.01
CA GLN A 69 15.83 16.61 -1.97
C GLN A 69 17.19 16.29 -2.60
N GLU A 70 18.25 16.94 -2.11
CA GLU A 70 19.64 16.74 -2.59
C GLU A 70 19.82 16.92 -4.12
N GLY A 71 18.96 17.72 -4.76
CA GLY A 71 18.99 17.97 -6.21
C GLY A 71 18.27 16.90 -7.05
N GLU A 72 17.55 15.98 -6.40
CA GLU A 72 16.67 15.00 -7.03
C GLU A 72 15.20 15.32 -6.68
N THR A 73 14.32 15.26 -7.69
CA THR A 73 12.87 15.29 -7.46
C THR A 73 12.41 13.91 -7.02
N LEU A 74 11.75 13.82 -5.85
CA LEU A 74 11.21 12.58 -5.29
C LEU A 74 9.70 12.67 -5.10
N VAL A 75 9.06 11.51 -5.05
CA VAL A 75 7.66 11.35 -4.64
C VAL A 75 7.62 11.07 -3.15
N GLU A 76 7.09 12.02 -2.39
CA GLU A 76 6.81 11.86 -0.98
C GLU A 76 5.35 11.43 -0.79
N ILE A 77 5.15 10.32 -0.06
CA ILE A 77 3.83 9.88 0.36
C ILE A 77 3.81 9.82 1.88
N THR A 78 2.96 10.64 2.50
CA THR A 78 2.67 10.55 3.93
C THR A 78 1.35 9.83 4.17
N GLN A 79 1.26 9.09 5.26
CA GLN A 79 0.05 8.40 5.68
C GLN A 79 -0.18 8.63 7.17
N ASP A 80 -1.40 8.98 7.55
CA ASP A 80 -1.81 9.16 8.94
C ASP A 80 -3.03 8.28 9.19
N TRP A 81 -2.84 7.23 10.00
CA TRP A 81 -3.86 6.25 10.31
C TRP A 81 -4.41 6.52 11.71
N HIS A 82 -5.70 6.85 11.78
CA HIS A 82 -6.37 7.18 13.03
C HIS A 82 -7.33 6.07 13.45
N VAL A 83 -7.19 5.63 14.70
CA VAL A 83 -8.12 4.71 15.36
C VAL A 83 -8.78 5.44 16.52
N ALA A 84 -10.06 5.14 16.77
CA ALA A 84 -10.86 5.84 17.79
C ALA A 84 -10.32 5.72 19.23
N ASP A 85 -9.48 4.72 19.51
CA ASP A 85 -8.86 4.53 20.82
C ASP A 85 -7.54 5.28 21.00
N GLY A 86 -7.14 6.10 20.00
CA GLY A 86 -5.91 6.87 19.99
C GLY A 86 -4.67 6.09 19.52
N SER A 87 -4.82 4.80 19.19
CA SER A 87 -3.78 4.09 18.45
C SER A 87 -3.77 4.51 16.98
N GLY A 88 -2.65 4.27 16.30
CA GLY A 88 -2.47 4.73 14.94
C GLY A 88 -1.05 4.58 14.44
N ARG A 89 -0.82 5.07 13.23
CA ARG A 89 0.49 5.05 12.59
C ARG A 89 0.64 6.24 11.67
N GLU A 90 1.78 6.90 11.78
CA GLU A 90 2.23 7.91 10.82
C GLU A 90 3.33 7.26 9.97
N ILE A 91 3.25 7.37 8.65
CA ILE A 91 4.22 6.80 7.72
C ILE A 91 4.64 7.89 6.74
N ARG A 92 5.94 8.01 6.48
CA ARG A 92 6.49 8.84 5.40
C ARG A 92 7.37 7.97 4.52
N SER A 93 7.04 7.91 3.24
CA SER A 93 7.80 7.15 2.25
C SER A 93 8.30 8.08 1.14
N LEU A 94 9.53 7.85 0.69
CA LEU A 94 10.15 8.51 -0.44
C LEU A 94 10.40 7.49 -1.55
N ASN A 95 10.06 7.86 -2.78
CA ASN A 95 10.27 7.03 -3.95
C ASN A 95 10.81 7.88 -5.12
N ARG A 96 11.55 7.25 -6.04
CA ARG A 96 11.99 7.93 -7.26
C ARG A 96 10.81 8.22 -8.19
N VAL A 97 10.91 9.31 -8.95
CA VAL A 97 9.87 9.72 -9.89
C VAL A 97 9.84 8.84 -11.14
N GLU A 98 10.98 8.28 -11.58
CA GLU A 98 11.07 7.63 -12.90
C GLU A 98 10.54 6.19 -12.94
N ASP A 99 10.59 5.50 -11.80
CA ASP A 99 10.27 4.07 -11.66
C ASP A 99 9.53 3.72 -10.36
N PHE A 100 9.22 4.72 -9.53
CA PHE A 100 8.55 4.54 -8.24
C PHE A 100 9.28 3.60 -7.26
N SER A 101 10.59 3.37 -7.47
CA SER A 101 11.42 2.60 -6.55
C SER A 101 11.52 3.28 -5.17
N PRO A 102 11.43 2.52 -4.06
CA PRO A 102 11.54 3.09 -2.74
C PRO A 102 12.97 3.58 -2.50
N VAL A 103 13.07 4.72 -1.81
CA VAL A 103 14.33 5.32 -1.37
C VAL A 103 14.44 5.25 0.15
N ALA A 104 13.38 5.63 0.85
CA ALA A 104 13.32 5.58 2.30
C ALA A 104 11.88 5.44 2.82
N GLN A 105 11.71 4.88 4.02
CA GLN A 105 10.46 4.93 4.76
C GLN A 105 10.72 5.13 6.25
N THR A 106 9.99 6.05 6.87
CA THR A 106 9.90 6.18 8.33
C THR A 106 8.46 5.92 8.77
N ALA A 107 8.28 5.26 9.92
CA ALA A 107 6.98 5.10 10.54
C ALA A 107 7.06 5.33 12.05
N THR A 108 6.06 6.02 12.60
CA THR A 108 5.88 6.24 14.04
C THR A 108 4.59 5.56 14.48
N HIS A 109 4.67 4.69 15.48
CA HIS A 109 3.51 4.02 16.04
C HIS A 109 2.93 4.81 17.22
N GLN A 110 1.61 4.96 17.23
CA GLN A 110 0.89 5.60 18.32
C GLN A 110 0.22 4.54 19.21
N PRO A 111 0.15 4.75 20.54
CA PRO A 111 0.56 5.96 21.26
C PRO A 111 1.99 5.91 21.84
N ASP A 112 2.76 4.85 21.61
CA ASP A 112 4.04 4.65 22.28
C ASP A 112 5.21 5.43 21.65
N GLY A 113 5.02 6.01 20.46
CA GLY A 113 6.02 6.79 19.75
C GLY A 113 7.15 5.95 19.16
N THR A 114 6.99 4.63 19.06
CA THR A 114 8.03 3.75 18.51
C THR A 114 8.30 4.09 17.04
N VAL A 115 9.54 4.47 16.73
CA VAL A 115 9.98 4.79 15.37
C VAL A 115 10.63 3.56 14.72
N THR A 116 10.28 3.31 13.46
CA THR A 116 11.06 2.46 12.54
C THR A 116 11.42 3.27 11.31
N ALA A 117 12.65 3.13 10.82
CA ALA A 117 13.10 3.80 9.62
C ALA A 117 13.99 2.88 8.77
N PHE A 118 13.83 2.96 7.46
CA PHE A 118 14.51 2.11 6.49
C PHE A 118 14.98 2.91 5.28
N THR A 119 16.14 2.55 4.74
CA THR A 119 16.65 3.01 3.45
C THR A 119 16.73 1.85 2.46
N PHE A 120 16.61 2.16 1.17
CA PHE A 120 16.59 1.20 0.08
C PHE A 120 17.60 1.63 -0.98
N ASP A 121 18.40 0.69 -1.49
CA ASP A 121 19.40 0.93 -2.55
C ASP A 121 19.20 0.03 -3.78
N GLY A 122 18.02 -0.58 -3.91
CA GLY A 122 17.66 -1.53 -4.97
C GLY A 122 18.18 -2.96 -4.72
N ALA A 123 19.28 -3.11 -3.99
CA ALA A 123 19.87 -4.41 -3.63
C ALA A 123 19.61 -4.81 -2.18
N MET A 124 19.30 -3.85 -1.30
CA MET A 124 19.05 -4.09 0.11
C MET A 124 18.00 -3.13 0.69
N ALA A 125 17.28 -3.62 1.70
CA ALA A 125 16.62 -2.77 2.69
C ALA A 125 17.42 -2.83 3.99
N LYS A 126 17.69 -1.66 4.56
CA LYS A 126 18.44 -1.54 5.83
C LYS A 126 17.73 -0.61 6.78
N GLY A 127 17.90 -0.83 8.07
CA GLY A 127 17.57 0.13 9.11
C GLY A 127 18.35 1.43 8.91
N ASP A 128 17.64 2.55 8.86
CA ASP A 128 18.28 3.86 8.76
C ASP A 128 18.89 4.25 10.11
N LYS A 129 20.23 4.18 10.21
CA LYS A 129 20.98 4.53 11.42
C LYS A 129 21.08 6.03 11.68
N SER A 130 20.71 6.87 10.70
CA SER A 130 20.70 8.32 10.87
C SER A 130 19.47 8.82 11.63
N VAL A 131 18.39 8.02 11.69
CA VAL A 131 17.18 8.34 12.41
C VAL A 131 17.33 7.99 13.90
N GLU A 132 17.29 9.02 14.75
CA GLU A 132 17.37 8.88 16.19
C GLU A 132 16.23 8.00 16.73
N GLY A 133 16.56 7.05 17.60
CA GLY A 133 15.56 6.17 18.22
C GLY A 133 14.97 5.11 17.28
N ASN A 134 15.51 4.91 16.08
CA ASN A 134 15.05 3.88 15.17
C ASN A 134 15.19 2.47 15.79
N SER A 135 14.07 1.85 16.12
CA SER A 135 14.01 0.50 16.71
C SER A 135 14.44 -0.61 15.74
N ALA A 136 14.56 -0.30 14.45
CA ALA A 136 15.00 -1.21 13.41
C ALA A 136 16.42 -0.89 12.87
N ALA A 137 17.24 -0.09 13.58
CA ALA A 137 18.54 0.38 13.09
C ALA A 137 19.54 -0.74 12.69
N ASP A 138 19.41 -1.93 13.29
CA ASP A 138 20.24 -3.10 12.98
C ASP A 138 19.60 -4.08 11.98
N PHE A 139 18.45 -3.72 11.41
CA PHE A 139 17.75 -4.53 10.41
C PHE A 139 18.49 -4.46 9.07
N GLU A 140 18.70 -5.61 8.42
CA GLU A 140 19.19 -5.70 7.04
C GLU A 140 18.58 -6.91 6.35
N ILE A 141 18.22 -6.76 5.07
CA ILE A 141 17.82 -7.86 4.20
C ILE A 141 18.26 -7.58 2.76
N ALA A 142 18.76 -8.61 2.08
CA ALA A 142 19.08 -8.55 0.67
C ALA A 142 17.82 -8.68 -0.19
N MET A 143 17.81 -7.95 -1.31
CA MET A 143 16.81 -8.02 -2.36
C MET A 143 17.46 -8.62 -3.61
N GLU A 144 16.83 -9.64 -4.19
CA GLU A 144 17.33 -10.27 -5.43
C GLU A 144 17.08 -9.41 -6.66
N GLN A 145 16.12 -8.49 -6.57
CA GLN A 145 15.70 -7.56 -7.61
C GLN A 145 15.03 -6.35 -6.94
N GLU A 146 14.84 -5.27 -7.70
CA GLU A 146 14.14 -4.09 -7.23
C GLU A 146 12.71 -4.40 -6.77
N THR A 147 12.23 -3.65 -5.78
CA THR A 147 10.96 -3.91 -5.11
C THR A 147 10.12 -2.66 -5.06
N LEU A 148 8.81 -2.85 -5.02
CA LEU A 148 7.84 -1.84 -4.66
C LEU A 148 7.56 -1.91 -3.16
N ASN A 149 7.22 -0.78 -2.55
CA ASN A 149 6.87 -0.74 -1.14
C ASN A 149 5.41 -1.20 -0.94
N TRP A 150 5.21 -2.29 -0.18
CA TRP A 150 3.88 -2.86 0.10
C TRP A 150 2.92 -1.83 0.75
N GLU A 151 3.44 -0.89 1.53
CA GLU A 151 2.63 0.15 2.21
C GLU A 151 2.07 1.20 1.24
N LEU A 152 2.51 1.19 -0.02
CA LEU A 152 2.14 2.11 -1.10
C LEU A 152 1.36 1.41 -2.22
N ASP A 153 0.61 0.36 -1.89
CA ASP A 153 -0.22 -0.41 -2.83
C ASP A 153 -1.18 0.51 -3.61
N ILE A 154 -1.86 1.43 -2.93
CA ILE A 154 -2.82 2.37 -3.53
C ILE A 154 -2.15 3.26 -4.59
N GLU A 155 -1.02 3.89 -4.26
CA GLU A 155 -0.31 4.78 -5.18
C GLU A 155 0.33 3.98 -6.33
N THR A 156 0.85 2.79 -6.05
CA THR A 156 1.35 1.87 -7.07
C THR A 156 0.29 1.57 -8.12
N PHE A 157 -0.92 1.20 -7.69
CA PHE A 157 -1.98 0.80 -8.61
C PHE A 157 -2.51 1.98 -9.44
N ALA A 158 -2.48 3.20 -8.90
CA ALA A 158 -2.86 4.41 -9.62
C ALA A 158 -1.93 4.71 -10.80
N LEU A 159 -0.67 4.26 -10.75
CA LEU A 159 0.33 4.47 -11.80
C LEU A 159 0.30 3.36 -12.87
N LEU A 160 -0.40 2.25 -12.63
CA LEU A 160 -0.40 1.14 -13.57
C LEU A 160 -1.06 1.54 -14.90
N PRO A 161 -0.48 1.15 -16.05
CA PRO A 161 -1.12 1.31 -17.36
C PRO A 161 -2.21 0.25 -17.55
N LEU A 162 -3.32 0.41 -16.81
CA LEU A 162 -4.45 -0.52 -16.73
C LEU A 162 -5.17 -0.67 -18.07
N GLU A 163 -5.38 -1.91 -18.48
CA GLU A 163 -6.18 -2.29 -19.64
C GLU A 163 -6.80 -3.67 -19.40
N ALA A 164 -7.92 -3.95 -20.07
CA ALA A 164 -8.68 -5.18 -19.88
C ALA A 164 -7.81 -6.44 -20.04
N ASN A 165 -7.94 -7.40 -19.11
CA ASN A 165 -7.22 -8.68 -19.08
C ASN A 165 -5.69 -8.58 -18.93
N LYS A 166 -5.14 -7.40 -18.62
CA LYS A 166 -3.71 -7.28 -18.32
C LYS A 166 -3.39 -7.84 -16.94
N THR A 167 -2.30 -8.57 -16.86
CA THR A 167 -1.71 -9.03 -15.60
C THR A 167 -0.37 -8.35 -15.36
N PHE A 168 -0.21 -7.78 -14.17
CA PHE A 168 1.03 -7.20 -13.67
C PHE A 168 1.63 -8.13 -12.62
N LYS A 169 2.90 -8.51 -12.81
CA LYS A 169 3.68 -9.25 -11.82
C LYS A 169 4.43 -8.24 -10.97
N LEU A 170 3.93 -7.89 -9.80
CA LEU A 170 4.50 -6.84 -8.96
C LEU A 170 5.31 -7.44 -7.82
N ASN A 171 6.59 -7.08 -7.73
CA ASN A 171 7.47 -7.51 -6.66
C ASN A 171 7.37 -6.54 -5.49
N PHE A 172 6.67 -6.93 -4.43
CA PHE A 172 6.52 -6.07 -3.26
C PHE A 172 7.37 -6.54 -2.09
N TYR A 173 7.81 -5.58 -1.31
CA TYR A 173 8.45 -5.79 -0.03
C TYR A 173 7.77 -4.96 1.06
N HIS A 174 7.51 -5.57 2.22
CA HIS A 174 7.06 -4.86 3.41
C HIS A 174 8.28 -4.40 4.23
N PRO A 175 8.51 -3.09 4.42
CA PRO A 175 9.66 -2.59 5.17
C PRO A 175 9.76 -3.20 6.59
N GLY A 176 10.93 -3.73 6.93
CA GLY A 176 11.20 -4.40 8.21
C GLY A 176 10.74 -5.86 8.30
N SER A 177 10.15 -6.41 7.24
CA SER A 177 9.82 -7.83 7.16
C SER A 177 11.10 -8.67 7.04
N LYS A 178 11.17 -9.76 7.81
CA LYS A 178 12.21 -10.79 7.68
C LYS A 178 11.95 -11.75 6.52
N THR A 179 10.74 -11.71 5.94
CA THR A 179 10.42 -12.45 4.74
C THR A 179 10.94 -11.66 3.54
N PRO A 180 11.67 -12.30 2.60
CA PRO A 180 12.11 -11.65 1.36
C PRO A 180 10.95 -11.07 0.55
N PRO A 181 11.23 -10.16 -0.39
CA PRO A 181 10.24 -9.66 -1.34
C PRO A 181 9.51 -10.80 -2.05
N THR A 182 8.23 -10.58 -2.37
CA THR A 182 7.39 -11.58 -3.02
C THR A 182 6.73 -10.97 -4.25
N VAL A 183 6.73 -11.74 -5.34
CA VAL A 183 6.04 -11.36 -6.58
C VAL A 183 4.59 -11.81 -6.52
N TYR A 184 3.68 -10.89 -6.81
CA TYR A 184 2.25 -11.13 -6.84
C TYR A 184 1.67 -10.79 -8.22
N ASN A 185 0.68 -11.57 -8.65
CA ASN A 185 -0.04 -11.33 -9.90
C ASN A 185 -1.29 -10.51 -9.62
N TYR A 186 -1.36 -9.33 -10.24
CA TYR A 186 -2.52 -8.46 -10.24
C TYR A 186 -3.13 -8.42 -11.63
N THR A 187 -4.40 -8.80 -11.78
CA THR A 187 -5.06 -8.89 -13.09
C THR A 187 -6.23 -7.93 -13.18
N VAL A 188 -6.33 -7.18 -14.28
CA VAL A 188 -7.54 -6.40 -14.61
C VAL A 188 -8.61 -7.39 -15.07
N ALA A 189 -9.41 -7.87 -14.12
CA ALA A 189 -10.37 -8.96 -14.31
C ALA A 189 -11.72 -8.50 -14.88
N GLY A 190 -11.98 -7.19 -14.85
CA GLY A 190 -13.23 -6.66 -15.36
C GLY A 190 -13.35 -5.15 -15.22
N GLU A 191 -14.59 -4.69 -15.39
CA GLU A 191 -14.97 -3.30 -15.33
C GLU A 191 -16.28 -3.17 -14.56
N GLU A 192 -16.42 -2.10 -13.80
CA GLU A 192 -17.67 -1.76 -13.13
C GLU A 192 -17.85 -0.24 -13.14
N THR A 193 -19.10 0.23 -13.21
CA THR A 193 -19.40 1.66 -13.04
C THR A 193 -19.98 1.86 -11.65
N LEU A 194 -19.21 2.50 -10.76
CA LEU A 194 -19.70 2.95 -9.46
C LEU A 194 -20.55 4.21 -9.63
N THR A 195 -21.36 4.52 -8.63
CA THR A 195 -22.15 5.76 -8.59
C THR A 195 -21.77 6.53 -7.34
N ASP A 196 -21.42 7.81 -7.48
CA ASP A 196 -21.13 8.67 -6.34
C ASP A 196 -22.42 9.13 -5.62
N MET A 197 -22.26 9.83 -4.50
CA MET A 197 -23.38 10.34 -3.71
C MET A 197 -24.22 11.42 -4.43
N SER A 198 -23.70 12.01 -5.50
CA SER A 198 -24.40 12.97 -6.35
C SER A 198 -25.09 12.31 -7.55
N GLY A 199 -24.96 10.98 -7.71
CA GLY A 199 -25.50 10.22 -8.83
C GLY A 199 -24.61 10.19 -10.08
N ASN A 200 -23.38 10.69 -10.02
CA ASN A 200 -22.46 10.64 -11.15
C ASN A 200 -21.90 9.22 -11.34
N ALA A 201 -21.77 8.81 -12.60
CA ALA A 201 -21.15 7.56 -12.98
C ALA A 201 -19.62 7.66 -12.87
N LEU A 202 -19.02 6.65 -12.24
CA LEU A 202 -17.58 6.50 -12.05
C LEU A 202 -17.11 5.17 -12.67
N PRO A 203 -16.75 5.15 -13.98
CA PRO A 203 -16.22 3.96 -14.62
C PRO A 203 -14.90 3.53 -13.98
N CYS A 204 -14.81 2.26 -13.60
CA CYS A 204 -13.67 1.68 -12.92
C CYS A 204 -13.14 0.42 -13.64
N TRP A 205 -11.83 0.22 -13.54
CA TRP A 205 -11.19 -1.07 -13.69
C TRP A 205 -11.33 -1.88 -12.39
N LEU A 206 -11.48 -3.19 -12.52
CA LEU A 206 -11.40 -4.14 -11.41
C LEU A 206 -10.04 -4.84 -11.45
N LEU A 207 -9.11 -4.37 -10.62
CA LEU A 207 -7.82 -5.03 -10.43
C LEU A 207 -7.96 -6.07 -9.34
N GLU A 208 -7.51 -7.30 -9.58
CA GLU A 208 -7.67 -8.42 -8.65
C GLU A 208 -6.35 -9.11 -8.33
N ILE A 209 -6.21 -9.53 -7.08
CA ILE A 209 -5.15 -10.42 -6.60
C ILE A 209 -5.76 -11.64 -5.92
N ASN A 210 -5.20 -12.82 -6.19
CA ASN A 210 -5.58 -14.06 -5.55
C ASN A 210 -4.40 -14.62 -4.74
N TYR A 211 -4.60 -14.78 -3.43
CA TYR A 211 -3.58 -15.28 -2.50
C TYR A 211 -3.55 -16.83 -2.40
N GLY A 212 -4.08 -17.55 -3.40
CA GLY A 212 -3.98 -19.01 -3.47
C GLY A 212 -4.87 -19.74 -2.47
N GLY A 213 -6.19 -19.57 -2.57
CA GLY A 213 -7.18 -20.28 -1.74
C GLY A 213 -7.31 -19.77 -0.29
N GLN A 214 -6.43 -18.84 0.11
CA GLN A 214 -6.45 -18.18 1.42
C GLN A 214 -7.25 -16.88 1.44
N GLY A 215 -7.65 -16.40 0.26
CA GLY A 215 -8.29 -15.11 0.09
C GLY A 215 -7.92 -14.43 -1.21
N GLY A 216 -8.32 -13.17 -1.32
CA GLY A 216 -8.00 -12.29 -2.45
C GLY A 216 -8.57 -10.90 -2.22
N ALA A 217 -8.15 -9.95 -3.06
CA ALA A 217 -8.65 -8.60 -3.04
C ALA A 217 -9.06 -8.13 -4.44
N THR A 218 -10.08 -7.29 -4.49
CA THR A 218 -10.50 -6.54 -5.68
C THR A 218 -10.38 -5.05 -5.38
N PHE A 219 -9.81 -4.29 -6.31
CA PHE A 219 -9.61 -2.85 -6.24
C PHE A 219 -10.37 -2.19 -7.39
N TRP A 220 -11.21 -1.21 -7.06
CA TRP A 220 -11.93 -0.39 -8.03
C TRP A 220 -11.13 0.88 -8.29
N LEU A 221 -10.45 0.91 -9.44
CA LEU A 221 -9.57 2.01 -9.85
C LEU A 221 -10.29 2.79 -10.95
N ARG A 222 -10.46 4.11 -10.79
CA ARG A 222 -11.09 4.95 -11.82
C ARG A 222 -10.37 4.83 -13.15
N LYS A 223 -11.10 4.73 -14.26
CA LYS A 223 -10.48 4.58 -15.58
C LYS A 223 -9.70 5.81 -16.05
N ASP A 224 -10.12 7.00 -15.65
CA ASP A 224 -9.55 8.27 -16.11
C ASP A 224 -8.31 8.71 -15.30
N THR A 225 -8.22 8.24 -14.06
CA THR A 225 -7.25 8.74 -13.07
C THR A 225 -6.48 7.60 -12.40
N GLY A 226 -6.95 6.35 -12.43
CA GLY A 226 -6.37 5.28 -11.62
C GLY A 226 -6.65 5.40 -10.13
N GLU A 227 -7.34 6.46 -9.66
CA GLU A 227 -7.67 6.65 -8.25
C GLU A 227 -8.46 5.44 -7.72
N MET A 228 -7.98 4.84 -6.64
CA MET A 228 -8.70 3.76 -5.97
C MET A 228 -9.89 4.32 -5.18
N LEU A 229 -11.10 3.91 -5.56
CA LEU A 229 -12.34 4.32 -4.88
C LEU A 229 -12.77 3.34 -3.81
N ARG A 230 -12.48 2.06 -4.03
CA ARG A 230 -12.89 0.98 -3.15
C ARG A 230 -11.90 -0.15 -3.25
N MET A 231 -11.69 -0.83 -2.15
CA MET A 231 -11.10 -2.16 -2.11
C MET A 231 -11.98 -3.05 -1.25
N GLU A 232 -12.12 -4.31 -1.70
CA GLU A 232 -12.60 -5.40 -0.89
C GLU A 232 -11.53 -6.47 -0.82
N GLU A 233 -11.34 -7.04 0.37
CA GLU A 233 -10.40 -8.13 0.55
C GLU A 233 -10.95 -9.15 1.53
N THR A 234 -10.70 -10.42 1.24
CA THR A 234 -11.19 -11.54 2.04
C THR A 234 -10.02 -12.33 2.61
N TYR A 235 -10.10 -12.62 3.90
CA TYR A 235 -9.16 -13.48 4.64
C TYR A 235 -9.95 -14.44 5.53
N GLY A 236 -10.18 -15.66 5.03
CA GLY A 236 -11.03 -16.63 5.73
C GLY A 236 -12.43 -16.05 6.05
N LYS A 237 -12.72 -15.83 7.34
CA LYS A 237 -14.00 -15.28 7.83
C LYS A 237 -14.01 -13.76 8.02
N ILE A 238 -12.94 -13.08 7.64
CA ILE A 238 -12.83 -11.62 7.77
C ILE A 238 -12.86 -11.02 6.37
N LYS A 239 -13.64 -9.94 6.21
CA LYS A 239 -13.52 -9.05 5.05
C LYS A 239 -12.99 -7.69 5.49
N ARG A 240 -12.00 -7.18 4.78
CA ARG A 240 -11.47 -5.81 4.90
C ARG A 240 -11.99 -4.97 3.74
N TYR A 241 -12.29 -3.71 4.04
CA TYR A 241 -12.73 -2.72 3.07
C TYR A 241 -11.84 -1.49 3.22
N LYS A 242 -11.50 -0.87 2.10
CA LYS A 242 -11.03 0.52 2.04
C LYS A 242 -12.03 1.28 1.16
N VAL A 243 -12.58 2.39 1.61
CA VAL A 243 -13.56 3.18 0.85
C VAL A 243 -13.12 4.63 0.82
N ARG A 244 -12.93 5.17 -0.38
CA ARG A 244 -12.55 6.57 -0.60
C ARG A 244 -13.67 7.50 -0.12
N LEU A 245 -13.32 8.47 0.71
CA LEU A 245 -14.25 9.51 1.16
C LEU A 245 -14.27 10.68 0.17
N GLY A 246 -15.45 11.07 -0.30
CA GLY A 246 -15.60 12.13 -1.31
C GLY A 246 -15.21 13.55 -0.85
N VAL A 247 -14.96 13.74 0.44
CA VAL A 247 -14.45 14.99 1.04
C VAL A 247 -13.41 14.58 2.07
N ALA A 248 -12.20 15.14 1.96
CA ALA A 248 -11.20 15.00 3.03
C ALA A 248 -11.60 15.91 4.19
N VAL A 249 -11.67 15.35 5.39
CA VAL A 249 -11.89 16.10 6.63
C VAL A 249 -10.54 16.30 7.30
N GLU A 250 -10.19 17.56 7.59
CA GLU A 250 -8.95 18.04 8.23
C GLU A 250 -7.70 18.10 7.32
N GLN A 251 -7.11 19.31 7.24
CA GLN A 251 -5.77 19.62 6.70
C GLN A 251 -4.94 20.29 7.79
#